data_AF-A0A556CC91-F1
#
_entry.id   AF-A0A556CC91-F1
#
_cell.length_a   1.000
_cell.length_b   1.000
_cell.length_c   1.000
_cell.angle_alpha   90.00
_cell.angle_beta   90.00
_cell.angle_gamma   90.00
#
_symmetry.space_group_name_H-M   'P 1'
#
loop_
_entity.id
_entity.type
_entity.pdbx_description
1 polymer ?
#
loop_
_entity_poly.entity_id
_entity_poly.type
_entity_poly.pdbx_seq_one_letter_code
_entity_poly.pdbx_strand_id
1 'polypeptide(L)'
;MSDEDEFNSDETVESGDSADGGEGTGDDDLDELLGRLTNPDQIMAETSSYQDPVLGEMGGPAAPAWLGLRWREIPEELQQEAWVGLRRWVDWLIAEFKISSSIIPSCWFRHSEIVAELHAAMNLEYKTWEEKLPTVNAMWMWLPQLQSMLEYRLRPMVKELGSCGKGEHREPVVEARDYDEDLWEQTVFTRRSTATIDRPGVDEDPSFGRVRLITDDGELIGESDIFGVGPVRTGTRTSEIDLEGESVAGANDFSVTVTATHVPAGGSFVWEEAATPDGPWGVPDDEEGVPGSPVSG
;
A
#
# COMPACT_ATOMS: atom_id res chain seq x y z
N MET A 1 29.60 -57.54 -36.82
CA MET A 1 28.66 -58.59 -36.44
C MET A 1 28.31 -58.26 -34.99
N SER A 2 27.49 -57.22 -34.73
CA SER A 2 26.06 -57.07 -35.10
C SER A 2 25.28 -58.22 -34.43
N ASP A 3 24.16 -58.09 -33.70
CA ASP A 3 23.11 -57.10 -33.44
C ASP A 3 22.48 -57.52 -32.08
N GLU A 4 21.95 -56.64 -31.23
CA GLU A 4 20.52 -56.31 -31.05
C GLU A 4 19.49 -57.47 -31.08
N ASP A 5 18.55 -57.36 -30.12
CA ASP A 5 17.20 -57.95 -30.03
C ASP A 5 17.01 -59.46 -29.79
N GLU A 6 16.24 -59.84 -28.76
CA GLU A 6 14.78 -60.01 -28.91
C GLU A 6 14.11 -60.44 -27.59
N PHE A 7 12.95 -59.84 -27.37
CA PHE A 7 11.96 -60.08 -26.33
C PHE A 7 11.18 -61.36 -26.65
N ASN A 8 10.88 -62.23 -25.67
CA ASN A 8 9.70 -63.07 -25.79
C ASN A 8 9.04 -63.40 -24.45
N SER A 9 7.81 -62.93 -24.34
CA SER A 9 6.77 -63.22 -23.36
C SER A 9 6.20 -64.61 -23.57
N ASP A 10 6.00 -65.37 -22.50
CA ASP A 10 5.02 -66.45 -22.48
C ASP A 10 4.26 -66.46 -21.16
N GLU A 11 3.00 -66.80 -21.29
CA GLU A 11 1.84 -66.51 -20.48
C GLU A 11 1.58 -67.69 -19.53
N THR A 12 1.06 -67.45 -18.32
CA THR A 12 0.14 -68.43 -17.72
C THR A 12 -0.78 -67.78 -16.70
N VAL A 13 -2.04 -67.71 -17.11
CA VAL A 13 -3.22 -67.38 -16.32
C VAL A 13 -3.58 -68.59 -15.46
N GLU A 14 -3.67 -68.42 -14.15
CA GLU A 14 -4.46 -69.32 -13.29
C GLU A 14 -5.57 -68.53 -12.59
N SER A 15 -6.77 -68.84 -13.03
CA SER A 15 -8.05 -68.39 -12.51
C SER A 15 -8.36 -69.11 -11.20
N GLY A 16 -8.54 -68.36 -10.11
CA GLY A 16 -9.04 -68.86 -8.83
C GLY A 16 -10.16 -67.96 -8.34
N ASP A 17 -11.39 -68.36 -8.61
CA ASP A 17 -12.63 -67.77 -8.14
C ASP A 17 -12.87 -68.13 -6.67
N SER A 18 -13.08 -67.14 -5.80
CA SER A 18 -13.68 -67.30 -4.48
C SER A 18 -14.22 -65.95 -4.00
N ALA A 19 -15.55 -65.83 -4.07
CA ALA A 19 -16.33 -64.76 -3.48
C ALA A 19 -16.29 -64.82 -1.94
N ASP A 20 -16.09 -63.67 -1.29
CA ASP A 20 -16.71 -63.37 0.01
C ASP A 20 -16.81 -61.85 0.24
N GLY A 21 -17.84 -61.46 1.00
CA GLY A 21 -18.51 -60.16 1.07
C GLY A 21 -17.66 -58.88 1.04
N GLY A 22 -17.91 -58.04 0.04
CA GLY A 22 -17.61 -56.61 0.07
C GLY A 22 -18.85 -55.83 0.54
N GLU A 23 -18.82 -55.34 1.77
CA GLU A 23 -19.73 -54.29 2.25
C GLU A 23 -19.65 -53.11 1.26
N GLY A 24 -20.78 -52.77 0.64
CA GLY A 24 -20.87 -51.61 -0.24
C GLY A 24 -20.66 -50.35 0.57
N THR A 25 -19.47 -49.76 0.50
CA THR A 25 -19.26 -48.33 0.72
C THR A 25 -20.05 -47.64 -0.40
N GLY A 26 -21.22 -47.11 -0.05
CA GLY A 26 -22.09 -46.45 -1.01
C GLY A 26 -21.35 -45.26 -1.62
N ASP A 27 -21.68 -44.94 -2.87
CA ASP A 27 -21.32 -43.65 -3.51
C ASP A 27 -21.62 -42.46 -2.57
N ASP A 28 -22.62 -42.64 -1.69
CA ASP A 28 -23.02 -41.73 -0.62
C ASP A 28 -21.88 -41.37 0.36
N ASP A 29 -20.96 -42.29 0.68
CA ASP A 29 -19.82 -42.03 1.58
C ASP A 29 -18.73 -41.20 0.89
N LEU A 30 -18.58 -41.37 -0.43
CA LEU A 30 -17.65 -40.61 -1.27
C LEU A 30 -18.16 -39.19 -1.51
N ASP A 31 -19.46 -39.03 -1.75
CA ASP A 31 -20.10 -37.72 -1.86
C ASP A 31 -20.10 -36.96 -0.52
N GLU A 32 -20.24 -37.66 0.61
CA GLU A 32 -20.10 -37.03 1.94
C GLU A 32 -18.64 -36.60 2.22
N LEU A 33 -17.67 -37.41 1.81
CA LEU A 33 -16.24 -37.07 1.92
C LEU A 33 -15.84 -35.92 0.99
N LEU A 34 -16.32 -35.93 -0.26
CA LEU A 34 -16.13 -34.84 -1.20
C LEU A 34 -16.80 -33.56 -0.72
N GLY A 35 -17.99 -33.66 -0.12
CA GLY A 35 -18.69 -32.54 0.51
C GLY A 35 -17.88 -31.89 1.63
N ARG A 36 -17.16 -32.67 2.46
CA ARG A 36 -16.24 -32.13 3.48
C ARG A 36 -15.00 -31.48 2.86
N LEU A 37 -14.45 -32.06 1.79
CA LEU A 37 -13.22 -31.57 1.16
C LEU A 37 -13.43 -30.37 0.22
N THR A 38 -14.66 -30.13 -0.24
CA THR A 38 -14.99 -29.07 -1.21
C THR A 38 -15.78 -27.92 -0.61
N ASN A 39 -16.15 -27.98 0.67
CA ASN A 39 -16.82 -26.88 1.36
C ASN A 39 -15.81 -25.77 1.71
N PRO A 40 -15.86 -24.59 1.05
CA PRO A 40 -14.85 -23.54 1.22
C PRO A 40 -14.76 -23.02 2.65
N ASP A 41 -15.87 -23.02 3.39
CA ASP A 41 -15.90 -22.57 4.80
C ASP A 41 -15.14 -23.53 5.72
N GLN A 42 -15.12 -24.83 5.39
CA GLN A 42 -14.48 -25.88 6.17
C GLN A 42 -12.98 -25.95 5.87
N ILE A 43 -12.61 -25.80 4.59
CA ILE A 43 -11.21 -25.66 4.16
C ILE A 43 -10.58 -24.42 4.84
N MET A 44 -11.25 -23.27 4.84
CA MET A 44 -10.73 -22.06 5.49
C MET A 44 -10.60 -22.20 7.01
N ALA A 45 -11.49 -22.96 7.67
CA ALA A 45 -11.41 -23.25 9.10
C ALA A 45 -10.27 -24.23 9.46
N GLU A 46 -10.04 -25.27 8.65
CA GLU A 46 -8.97 -26.26 8.89
C GLU A 46 -7.58 -25.74 8.51
N THR A 47 -7.47 -24.90 7.47
CA THR A 47 -6.18 -24.30 7.07
C THR A 47 -5.68 -23.27 8.09
N SER A 48 -6.57 -22.74 8.93
CA SER A 48 -6.23 -21.73 9.93
C SER A 48 -5.72 -22.30 11.27
N SER A 49 -5.76 -23.62 11.50
CA SER A 49 -5.50 -24.19 12.84
C SER A 49 -4.49 -25.34 12.89
N TYR A 50 -3.92 -25.77 11.77
CA TYR A 50 -2.81 -26.74 11.80
C TYR A 50 -1.51 -26.04 12.22
N GLN A 51 -1.33 -25.92 13.53
CA GLN A 51 -0.08 -25.48 14.14
C GLN A 51 0.61 -26.74 14.67
N ASP A 52 1.55 -27.28 13.89
CA ASP A 52 2.32 -28.47 14.26
C ASP A 52 3.07 -28.22 15.59
N PRO A 53 2.79 -28.97 16.67
CA PRO A 53 3.47 -28.82 17.95
C PRO A 53 5.00 -28.98 17.86
N VAL A 54 5.49 -29.73 16.86
CA VAL A 54 6.91 -29.98 16.62
C VAL A 54 7.60 -28.76 16.00
N LEU A 55 6.88 -27.91 15.26
CA LEU A 55 7.42 -26.65 14.74
C LEU A 55 7.60 -25.58 15.84
N GLY A 56 6.78 -25.62 16.90
CA GLY A 56 6.92 -24.72 18.05
C GLY A 56 8.18 -24.95 18.87
N GLU A 57 8.66 -26.21 18.94
CA GLU A 57 9.87 -26.58 19.69
C GLU A 57 11.16 -26.54 18.84
N MET A 58 11.06 -26.37 17.51
CA MET A 58 12.21 -26.17 16.61
C MET A 58 12.56 -24.69 16.39
N GLY A 59 12.05 -23.79 17.23
CA GLY A 59 12.48 -22.40 17.25
C GLY A 59 13.99 -22.33 17.44
N GLY A 60 14.71 -21.92 16.39
CA GLY A 60 16.12 -21.53 16.52
C GLY A 60 16.29 -20.49 17.64
N PRO A 61 17.53 -20.18 18.07
CA PRO A 61 17.76 -19.21 19.12
C PRO A 61 16.93 -17.95 18.87
N ALA A 62 16.01 -17.68 19.79
CA ALA A 62 15.09 -16.55 19.69
C ALA A 62 15.91 -15.27 19.51
N ALA A 63 15.42 -14.36 18.66
CA ALA A 63 16.00 -13.04 18.55
C ALA A 63 16.14 -12.41 19.94
N PRO A 64 17.22 -11.65 20.21
CA PRO A 64 17.30 -10.87 21.43
C PRO A 64 16.06 -9.99 21.58
N ALA A 65 15.52 -9.87 22.79
CA ALA A 65 14.23 -9.20 23.03
C ALA A 65 14.21 -7.70 22.64
N TRP A 66 15.39 -7.08 22.52
CA TRP A 66 15.55 -5.69 22.09
C TRP A 66 15.59 -5.53 20.55
N LEU A 67 15.82 -6.61 19.81
CA LEU A 67 15.87 -6.61 18.36
C LEU A 67 14.43 -6.57 17.80
N GLY A 68 14.17 -5.66 16.87
CA GLY A 68 12.84 -5.36 16.32
C GLY A 68 12.18 -4.12 16.91
N LEU A 69 12.67 -3.61 18.04
CA LEU A 69 12.19 -2.37 18.65
C LEU A 69 12.85 -1.15 18.01
N ARG A 70 12.19 0.02 18.08
CA ARG A 70 12.89 1.28 17.74
C ARG A 70 13.97 1.52 18.78
N TRP A 71 15.13 2.04 18.37
CA TRP A 71 16.25 2.26 19.28
C TRP A 71 15.87 3.10 20.53
N ARG A 72 14.99 4.10 20.34
CA ARG A 72 14.50 5.00 21.40
C ARG A 72 13.48 4.34 22.34
N GLU A 73 12.94 3.19 21.97
CA GLU A 73 11.88 2.46 22.68
C GLU A 73 12.43 1.21 23.38
N ILE A 74 13.75 0.97 23.34
CA ILE A 74 14.38 -0.14 24.05
C ILE A 74 14.28 0.09 25.57
N PRO A 75 13.68 -0.84 26.33
CA PRO A 75 13.59 -0.75 27.79
C PRO A 75 14.96 -0.62 28.45
N GLU A 76 15.03 0.12 29.56
CA GLU A 76 16.29 0.45 30.26
C GLU A 76 17.09 -0.81 30.62
N GLU A 77 16.40 -1.86 31.06
CA GLU A 77 16.98 -3.15 31.42
C GLU A 77 17.67 -3.88 30.26
N LEU A 78 17.30 -3.59 29.00
CA LEU A 78 17.89 -4.21 27.81
C LEU A 78 18.91 -3.31 27.10
N GLN A 79 19.00 -2.03 27.47
CA GLN A 79 19.85 -1.07 26.75
C GLN A 79 21.32 -1.47 26.76
N GLN A 80 21.85 -1.94 27.89
CA GLN A 80 23.24 -2.35 27.97
C GLN A 80 23.56 -3.49 27.00
N GLU A 81 22.67 -4.49 26.93
CA GLU A 81 22.84 -5.61 26.01
C GLU A 81 22.74 -5.15 24.56
N ALA A 82 21.76 -4.29 24.24
CA ALA A 82 21.58 -3.72 22.91
C ALA A 82 22.82 -2.92 22.45
N TRP A 83 23.41 -2.11 23.33
CA TRP A 83 24.64 -1.36 23.04
C TRP A 83 25.83 -2.29 22.74
N VAL A 84 26.01 -3.34 23.52
CA VAL A 84 27.09 -4.31 23.31
C VAL A 84 26.87 -5.11 22.02
N GLY A 85 25.63 -5.55 21.77
CA GLY A 85 25.24 -6.27 20.56
C GLY A 85 25.46 -5.43 19.31
N LEU A 86 24.96 -4.20 19.32
CA LEU A 86 25.15 -3.25 18.22
C LEU A 86 26.63 -2.95 18.00
N ARG A 87 27.42 -2.72 19.06
CA ARG A 87 28.85 -2.45 18.91
C ARG A 87 29.58 -3.60 18.22
N ARG A 88 29.34 -4.84 18.65
CA ARG A 88 29.94 -6.03 18.04
C ARG A 88 29.56 -6.17 16.57
N TRP A 89 28.29 -5.91 16.25
CA TRP A 89 27.78 -5.96 14.89
C TRP A 89 28.43 -4.88 13.99
N VAL A 90 28.52 -3.64 14.48
CA VAL A 90 29.16 -2.53 13.75
C VAL A 90 30.65 -2.82 13.51
N ASP A 91 31.35 -3.36 14.52
CA ASP A 91 32.77 -3.72 14.36
C ASP A 91 32.97 -4.81 13.29
N TRP A 92 32.07 -5.81 13.22
CA TRP A 92 32.05 -6.79 12.13
C TRP A 92 31.76 -6.12 10.78
N LEU A 93 30.73 -5.27 10.70
CA LEU A 93 30.33 -4.61 9.47
C LEU A 93 31.47 -3.77 8.87
N ILE A 94 32.17 -3.01 9.72
CA ILE A 94 33.33 -2.20 9.33
C ILE A 94 34.44 -3.10 8.78
N ALA A 95 34.73 -4.22 9.46
CA ALA A 95 35.79 -5.15 9.06
C ALA A 95 35.48 -5.86 7.73
N GLU A 96 34.24 -6.35 7.57
CA GLU A 96 33.79 -7.12 6.42
C GLU A 96 33.71 -6.25 5.16
N PHE A 97 33.04 -5.10 5.26
CA PHE A 97 32.82 -4.20 4.12
C PHE A 97 33.88 -3.11 3.98
N LYS A 98 34.93 -3.14 4.82
CA LYS A 98 36.07 -2.19 4.83
C LYS A 98 35.60 -0.73 4.86
N ILE A 99 34.64 -0.45 5.74
CA ILE A 99 33.98 0.86 5.82
C ILE A 99 34.94 1.89 6.43
N SER A 100 35.14 3.01 5.75
CA SER A 100 36.01 4.09 6.22
C SER A 100 35.38 4.90 7.38
N SER A 101 36.22 5.55 8.19
CA SER A 101 35.78 6.48 9.24
C SER A 101 35.02 7.71 8.72
N SER A 102 35.06 7.96 7.41
CA SER A 102 34.26 9.01 6.75
C SER A 102 32.78 8.63 6.59
N ILE A 103 32.43 7.37 6.80
CA ILE A 103 31.07 6.84 6.70
C ILE A 103 30.57 6.39 8.09
N ILE A 104 31.40 5.67 8.85
CA ILE A 104 31.10 5.30 10.23
C ILE A 104 32.27 5.77 11.11
N PRO A 105 32.16 6.93 11.80
CA PRO A 105 33.24 7.47 12.62
C PRO A 105 33.40 6.68 13.92
N SER A 106 34.56 6.75 14.58
CA SER A 106 34.81 6.06 15.85
C SER A 106 33.89 6.52 16.99
N CYS A 107 33.37 7.75 16.91
CA CYS A 107 32.41 8.33 17.83
C CYS A 107 30.94 8.08 17.46
N TRP A 108 30.63 7.16 16.52
CA TRP A 108 29.26 6.90 16.03
C TRP A 108 28.23 6.73 17.16
N PHE A 109 28.61 6.11 18.27
CA PHE A 109 27.74 5.84 19.42
C PHE A 109 27.24 7.11 20.15
N ARG A 110 27.84 8.28 19.86
CA ARG A 110 27.43 9.59 20.38
C ARG A 110 26.45 10.33 19.46
N HIS A 111 26.11 9.74 18.32
CA HIS A 111 25.25 10.35 17.30
C HIS A 111 23.98 9.52 17.17
N SER A 112 22.90 9.98 17.82
CA SER A 112 21.64 9.22 17.94
C SER A 112 21.04 8.82 16.59
N GLU A 113 21.21 9.67 15.59
CA GLU A 113 20.82 9.48 14.21
C GLU A 113 21.62 8.35 13.55
N ILE A 114 22.95 8.33 13.70
CA ILE A 114 23.79 7.25 13.19
C ILE A 114 23.47 5.93 13.89
N VAL A 115 23.27 5.97 15.21
CA VAL A 115 22.91 4.78 16.00
C VAL A 115 21.59 4.19 15.52
N ALA A 116 20.57 5.02 15.26
CA ALA A 116 19.28 4.57 14.76
C ALA A 116 19.38 3.92 13.37
N GLU A 117 20.18 4.48 12.46
CA GLU A 117 20.44 3.91 11.14
C GLU A 117 21.14 2.54 11.23
N LEU A 118 22.22 2.46 12.02
CA LEU A 118 22.96 1.21 12.21
C LEU A 118 22.12 0.14 12.87
N HIS A 119 21.28 0.52 13.84
CA HIS A 119 20.34 -0.41 14.46
C HIS A 119 19.31 -0.92 13.45
N ALA A 120 18.71 -0.03 12.64
CA ALA A 120 17.77 -0.44 11.60
C ALA A 120 18.40 -1.41 10.58
N ALA A 121 19.65 -1.17 10.20
CA ALA A 121 20.40 -2.06 9.33
C ALA A 121 20.66 -3.43 10.00
N MET A 122 21.05 -3.46 11.26
CA MET A 122 21.19 -4.72 12.02
C MET A 122 19.88 -5.52 12.04
N ASN A 123 18.74 -4.86 12.20
CA ASN A 123 17.43 -5.50 12.15
C ASN A 123 17.12 -6.10 10.78
N LEU A 124 17.47 -5.38 9.70
CA LEU A 124 17.28 -5.88 8.34
C LEU A 124 18.17 -7.08 8.04
N GLU A 125 19.43 -7.06 8.46
CA GLU A 125 20.35 -8.20 8.32
C GLU A 125 19.84 -9.42 9.06
N TYR A 126 19.44 -9.24 10.33
CA TYR A 126 18.86 -10.32 11.11
C TYR A 126 17.60 -10.88 10.44
N LYS A 127 16.67 -10.02 10.02
CA LYS A 127 15.43 -10.48 9.38
C LYS A 127 15.70 -11.23 8.08
N THR A 128 16.70 -10.79 7.32
CA THR A 128 17.08 -11.43 6.07
C THR A 128 17.55 -12.88 6.32
N TRP A 129 18.29 -13.11 7.40
CA TRP A 129 18.91 -14.41 7.76
C TRP A 129 18.16 -15.23 8.80
N GLU A 130 17.08 -14.70 9.38
CA GLU A 130 16.27 -15.36 10.40
C GLU A 130 15.75 -16.73 9.93
N GLU A 131 15.31 -16.82 8.66
CA GLU A 131 14.75 -18.05 8.07
C GLU A 131 15.77 -19.18 7.93
N LYS A 132 17.08 -18.87 7.91
CA LYS A 132 18.20 -19.84 7.76
C LYS A 132 18.05 -20.80 6.58
N LEU A 133 17.34 -20.39 5.54
CA LEU A 133 17.20 -21.10 4.29
C LEU A 133 17.93 -20.34 3.17
N PRO A 134 18.47 -21.02 2.16
CA PRO A 134 19.02 -20.35 0.98
C PRO A 134 17.92 -19.56 0.27
N THR A 135 17.98 -18.23 0.36
CA THR A 135 17.06 -17.33 -0.32
C THR A 135 17.82 -16.22 -1.02
N VAL A 136 17.17 -15.55 -1.97
CA VAL A 136 17.74 -14.38 -2.66
C VAL A 136 17.66 -13.11 -1.82
N ASN A 137 17.11 -13.18 -0.60
CA ASN A 137 16.78 -12.01 0.21
C ASN A 137 18.01 -11.16 0.54
N ALA A 138 19.19 -11.71 0.80
CA ALA A 138 20.34 -10.81 1.02
C ALA A 138 20.82 -10.09 -0.21
N MET A 139 20.70 -10.71 -1.37
CA MET A 139 21.10 -10.05 -2.61
C MET A 139 20.15 -8.91 -2.96
N TRP A 140 18.85 -9.05 -2.67
CA TRP A 140 17.84 -8.06 -3.04
C TRP A 140 17.48 -7.08 -1.92
N MET A 141 17.41 -7.53 -0.68
CA MET A 141 16.97 -6.75 0.48
C MET A 141 18.13 -6.22 1.29
N TRP A 142 19.13 -7.03 1.62
CA TRP A 142 20.20 -6.60 2.53
C TRP A 142 21.26 -5.74 1.85
N LEU A 143 21.98 -6.31 0.88
CA LEU A 143 23.16 -5.66 0.27
C LEU A 143 22.84 -4.32 -0.41
N PRO A 144 21.75 -4.17 -1.19
CA PRO A 144 21.42 -2.89 -1.82
C PRO A 144 21.03 -1.82 -0.80
N GLN A 145 20.32 -2.20 0.27
CA GLN A 145 19.92 -1.27 1.34
C GLN A 145 21.13 -0.86 2.19
N LEU A 146 22.05 -1.80 2.48
CA LEU A 146 23.31 -1.50 3.12
C LEU A 146 24.11 -0.48 2.31
N GLN A 147 24.28 -0.70 1.00
CA GLN A 147 24.97 0.25 0.13
C GLN A 147 24.28 1.62 0.13
N SER A 148 22.95 1.63 0.06
CA SER A 148 22.16 2.86 0.06
C SER A 148 22.29 3.62 1.37
N MET A 149 22.26 2.94 2.51
CA MET A 149 22.47 3.52 3.83
C MET A 149 23.87 4.14 3.94
N LEU A 150 24.92 3.41 3.53
CA LEU A 150 26.29 3.88 3.62
C LEU A 150 26.53 5.14 2.77
N GLU A 151 26.07 5.12 1.51
CA GLU A 151 26.38 6.19 0.54
C GLU A 151 25.45 7.39 0.63
N TYR A 152 24.14 7.16 0.80
CA TYR A 152 23.15 8.25 0.72
C TYR A 152 22.68 8.77 2.08
N ARG A 153 22.92 8.06 3.18
CA ARG A 153 22.50 8.51 4.52
C ARG A 153 23.69 8.80 5.43
N LEU A 154 24.49 7.79 5.74
CA LEU A 154 25.58 7.92 6.71
C LEU A 154 26.70 8.85 6.23
N ARG A 155 27.15 8.72 4.97
CA ARG A 155 28.19 9.60 4.44
C ARG A 155 27.79 11.08 4.47
N PRO A 156 26.59 11.50 4.01
CA PRO A 156 26.13 12.89 4.21
C PRO A 156 26.04 13.30 5.67
N MET A 157 25.45 12.49 6.55
CA MET A 157 25.34 12.81 7.99
C MET A 157 26.71 13.08 8.62
N VAL A 158 27.69 12.20 8.37
CA VAL A 158 29.05 12.36 8.91
C VAL A 158 29.76 13.58 8.34
N LYS A 159 29.48 13.93 7.08
CA LYS A 159 30.01 15.15 6.45
C LYS A 159 29.43 16.41 7.11
N GLU A 160 28.14 16.43 7.43
CA GLU A 160 27.48 17.54 8.12
C GLU A 160 27.98 17.71 9.56
N LEU A 161 28.29 16.60 10.24
CA LEU A 161 28.93 16.60 11.55
C LEU A 161 30.36 17.17 11.53
N GLY A 162 30.99 17.28 10.35
CA GLY A 162 32.22 18.03 10.07
C GLY A 162 33.53 17.47 10.64
N SER A 163 33.62 17.34 11.97
CA SER A 163 34.85 17.03 12.70
C SER A 163 34.96 15.56 13.15
N CYS A 164 33.83 14.84 13.15
CA CYS A 164 33.75 13.46 13.63
C CYS A 164 34.56 12.46 12.80
N GLY A 165 34.63 12.63 11.48
CA GLY A 165 35.44 11.78 10.59
C GLY A 165 36.96 11.93 10.77
N LYS A 166 37.42 13.01 11.43
CA LYS A 166 38.83 13.31 11.71
C LYS A 166 39.26 13.00 13.15
N GLY A 167 38.36 12.46 13.97
CA GLY A 167 38.61 12.13 15.37
C GLY A 167 38.32 13.27 16.37
N GLU A 168 37.81 14.40 15.90
CA GLU A 168 37.44 15.55 16.74
C GLU A 168 35.91 15.54 16.94
N HIS A 169 35.40 14.87 17.97
CA HIS A 169 33.96 14.81 18.21
C HIS A 169 33.43 16.11 18.86
N ARG A 170 32.25 16.56 18.40
CA ARG A 170 31.46 17.61 19.01
C ARG A 170 30.05 17.10 19.31
N GLU A 171 29.55 17.41 20.50
CA GLU A 171 28.20 17.01 20.91
C GLU A 171 27.16 17.68 19.98
N PRO A 172 26.20 16.92 19.43
CA PRO A 172 25.15 17.47 18.60
C PRO A 172 24.29 18.46 19.38
N VAL A 173 23.89 19.55 18.73
CA VAL A 173 22.96 20.52 19.31
C VAL A 173 21.55 19.95 19.13
N VAL A 174 20.79 19.85 20.22
CA VAL A 174 19.38 19.46 20.15
C VAL A 174 18.58 20.61 19.55
N GLU A 175 18.02 20.41 18.36
CA GLU A 175 17.12 21.38 17.74
C GLU A 175 15.72 21.27 18.37
N ALA A 176 15.32 22.29 19.12
CA ALA A 176 13.95 22.47 19.56
C ALA A 176 13.24 23.39 18.55
N ARG A 177 12.04 22.98 18.11
CA ARG A 177 11.15 23.84 17.33
C ARG A 177 10.09 24.40 18.26
N ASP A 178 9.81 25.68 18.09
CA ASP A 178 8.71 26.35 18.77
C ASP A 178 7.44 26.08 17.96
N TYR A 179 6.55 25.27 18.53
CA TYR A 179 5.27 24.94 17.90
C TYR A 179 4.21 25.92 18.38
N ASP A 180 3.36 26.37 17.47
CA ASP A 180 2.13 27.07 17.84
C ASP A 180 1.18 26.04 18.45
N GLU A 181 1.14 25.98 19.78
CA GLU A 181 0.33 25.01 20.54
C GLU A 181 -1.17 25.19 20.24
N ASP A 182 -1.64 26.43 20.04
CA ASP A 182 -3.04 26.70 19.73
C ASP A 182 -3.41 26.16 18.34
N LEU A 183 -2.54 26.39 17.35
CA LEU A 183 -2.72 25.84 16.00
C LEU A 183 -2.59 24.31 15.99
N TRP A 184 -1.69 23.75 16.79
CA TRP A 184 -1.51 22.31 16.94
C TRP A 184 -2.77 21.66 17.51
N GLU A 185 -3.30 22.17 18.63
CA GLU A 185 -4.54 21.68 19.22
C GLU A 185 -5.71 21.79 18.24
N GLN A 186 -5.87 22.94 17.58
CA GLN A 186 -6.90 23.11 16.55
C GLN A 186 -6.76 22.05 15.45
N THR A 187 -5.54 21.82 14.96
CA THR A 187 -5.30 20.88 13.85
C THR A 187 -5.55 19.43 14.26
N VAL A 188 -5.04 19.00 15.41
CA VAL A 188 -5.17 17.61 15.89
C VAL A 188 -6.61 17.26 16.23
N PHE A 189 -7.36 18.20 16.80
CA PHE A 189 -8.75 17.96 17.21
C PHE A 189 -9.79 18.35 16.15
N THR A 190 -9.39 18.84 14.97
CA THR A 190 -10.31 19.06 13.86
C THR A 190 -10.70 17.75 13.19
N ARG A 191 -11.97 17.35 13.34
CA ARG A 191 -12.58 16.25 12.57
C ARG A 191 -13.34 16.81 11.38
N ARG A 192 -13.07 16.30 10.18
CA ARG A 192 -13.87 16.58 8.97
C ARG A 192 -14.64 15.34 8.57
N SER A 193 -15.92 15.50 8.27
CA SER A 193 -16.79 14.45 7.75
C SER A 193 -17.58 15.01 6.59
N THR A 194 -17.60 14.27 5.48
CA THR A 194 -18.38 14.60 4.29
C THR A 194 -19.41 13.50 4.09
N ALA A 195 -20.66 13.89 3.88
CA ALA A 195 -21.75 12.97 3.56
C ALA A 195 -22.40 13.42 2.26
N THR A 196 -22.64 12.46 1.35
CA THR A 196 -23.46 12.68 0.17
C THR A 196 -24.91 12.45 0.54
N ILE A 197 -25.77 13.41 0.19
CA ILE A 197 -27.21 13.33 0.46
C ILE A 197 -27.92 13.25 -0.87
N ASP A 198 -28.76 12.22 -1.02
CA ASP A 198 -29.56 12.03 -2.23
C ASP A 198 -30.55 13.18 -2.40
N ARG A 199 -30.58 13.72 -3.61
CA ARG A 199 -31.50 14.79 -3.97
C ARG A 199 -32.89 14.19 -4.21
N PRO A 200 -33.96 14.78 -3.64
CA PRO A 200 -35.31 14.28 -3.88
C PRO A 200 -35.67 14.34 -5.38
N GLY A 201 -36.49 13.38 -5.81
CA GLY A 201 -36.98 13.27 -7.18
C GLY A 201 -37.80 14.50 -7.61
N VAL A 202 -38.05 14.63 -8.91
CA VAL A 202 -38.74 15.80 -9.51
C VAL A 202 -40.14 16.03 -8.89
N ASP A 203 -40.82 14.95 -8.48
CA ASP A 203 -42.17 14.96 -7.92
C ASP A 203 -42.19 14.81 -6.39
N GLU A 204 -41.03 14.89 -5.73
CA GLU A 204 -40.91 14.73 -4.29
C GLU A 204 -40.74 16.09 -3.58
N ASP A 205 -41.23 16.15 -2.34
CA ASP A 205 -41.05 17.33 -1.49
C ASP A 205 -39.56 17.55 -1.16
N PRO A 206 -39.12 18.81 -0.96
CA PRO A 206 -37.75 19.11 -0.57
C PRO A 206 -37.41 18.43 0.77
N SER A 207 -36.22 17.83 0.85
CA SER A 207 -35.71 17.25 2.08
C SER A 207 -34.85 18.26 2.82
N PHE A 208 -34.75 18.12 4.15
CA PHE A 208 -33.96 19.00 5.00
C PHE A 208 -32.97 18.18 5.82
N GLY A 209 -31.73 18.65 5.89
CA GLY A 209 -30.66 18.02 6.65
C GLY A 209 -30.12 18.95 7.73
N ARG A 210 -29.56 18.34 8.79
CA ARG A 210 -28.68 18.99 9.76
C ARG A 210 -27.66 17.99 10.28
N VAL A 211 -26.51 18.48 10.70
CA VAL A 211 -25.48 17.68 11.35
C VAL A 211 -25.51 17.96 12.85
N ARG A 212 -25.39 16.91 13.67
CA ARG A 212 -25.29 17.02 15.13
C ARG A 212 -24.00 16.34 15.59
N LEU A 213 -23.28 17.02 16.45
CA LEU A 213 -22.13 16.48 17.15
C LEU A 213 -22.61 15.97 18.52
N ILE A 214 -22.43 14.68 18.77
CA ILE A 214 -22.84 14.02 20.02
C ILE A 214 -21.62 13.38 20.71
N THR A 215 -21.65 13.26 22.03
CA THR A 215 -20.67 12.50 22.82
C THR A 215 -20.90 11.00 22.66
N ASP A 216 -19.95 10.19 23.15
CA ASP A 216 -20.08 8.72 23.22
C ASP A 216 -21.27 8.30 24.11
N ASP A 217 -21.64 9.13 25.09
CA ASP A 217 -22.81 8.96 25.96
C ASP A 217 -24.12 9.49 25.34
N GLY A 218 -24.06 10.00 24.11
CA GLY A 218 -25.22 10.52 23.36
C GLY A 218 -25.65 11.94 23.70
N GLU A 219 -24.85 12.69 24.46
CA GLU A 219 -25.12 14.10 24.81
C GLU A 219 -24.83 15.01 23.61
N LEU A 220 -25.69 16.00 23.36
CA LEU A 220 -25.52 16.95 22.25
C LEU A 220 -24.45 17.99 22.59
N ILE A 221 -23.36 18.00 21.81
CA ILE A 221 -22.26 18.95 21.93
C ILE A 221 -22.50 20.18 21.05
N GLY A 222 -23.09 19.99 19.87
CA GLY A 222 -23.39 21.07 18.94
C GLY A 222 -24.23 20.62 17.76
N GLU A 223 -24.86 21.58 17.08
CA GLU A 223 -25.65 21.34 15.87
C GLU A 223 -25.33 22.37 14.79
N SER A 224 -25.40 21.95 13.52
CA SER A 224 -25.30 22.85 12.38
C SER A 224 -26.64 23.56 12.13
N ASP A 225 -26.59 24.62 11.33
CA ASP A 225 -27.79 25.16 10.70
C ASP A 225 -28.48 24.09 9.82
N ILE A 226 -29.79 24.27 9.65
CA ILE A 226 -30.60 23.42 8.77
C ILE A 226 -30.37 23.86 7.32
N PHE A 227 -30.08 22.91 6.44
CA PHE A 227 -30.00 23.14 5.00
C PHE A 227 -31.10 22.36 4.28
N GLY A 228 -31.59 22.93 3.17
CA GLY A 228 -32.60 22.31 2.31
C GLY A 228 -31.97 21.70 1.06
N VAL A 229 -32.37 20.48 0.72
CA VAL A 229 -32.06 19.81 -0.53
C VAL A 229 -33.32 19.81 -1.38
N GLY A 230 -33.39 20.74 -2.34
CA GLY A 230 -34.56 20.88 -3.22
C GLY A 230 -34.63 19.78 -4.27
N PRO A 231 -35.82 19.49 -4.84
CA PRO A 231 -35.98 18.45 -5.85
C PRO A 231 -35.16 18.72 -7.12
N VAL A 232 -34.89 17.66 -7.90
CA VAL A 232 -34.31 17.78 -9.23
C VAL A 232 -35.23 18.65 -10.10
N ARG A 233 -34.72 19.72 -10.69
CA ARG A 233 -35.50 20.58 -11.59
C ARG A 233 -35.25 20.15 -13.03
N THR A 234 -36.29 19.69 -13.71
CA THR A 234 -36.26 19.51 -15.16
C THR A 234 -36.42 20.88 -15.83
N GLY A 235 -35.46 21.28 -16.66
CA GLY A 235 -35.58 22.50 -17.47
C GLY A 235 -36.85 22.44 -18.30
N THR A 236 -37.78 23.38 -18.07
CA THR A 236 -39.09 23.42 -18.77
C THR A 236 -39.01 24.07 -20.16
N ARG A 237 -37.82 24.42 -20.62
CA ARG A 237 -37.58 25.02 -21.94
C ARG A 237 -36.72 24.08 -22.76
N THR A 238 -37.07 23.98 -24.05
CA THR A 238 -36.17 23.44 -25.08
C THR A 238 -34.81 24.09 -24.90
N SER A 239 -33.76 23.28 -24.72
CA SER A 239 -32.39 23.80 -24.61
C SER A 239 -32.12 24.74 -25.78
N GLU A 240 -31.76 25.99 -25.48
CA GLU A 240 -31.35 26.96 -26.48
C GLU A 240 -29.83 26.92 -26.54
N ILE A 241 -29.31 26.71 -27.74
CA ILE A 241 -27.87 26.68 -28.01
C ILE A 241 -27.58 27.90 -28.87
N ASP A 242 -26.82 28.84 -28.32
CA ASP A 242 -26.29 29.97 -29.07
C ASP A 242 -24.82 29.73 -29.40
N LEU A 243 -24.45 30.06 -30.63
CA LEU A 243 -23.11 29.85 -31.19
C LEU A 243 -22.55 31.20 -31.63
N GLU A 244 -21.58 31.70 -30.86
CA GLU A 244 -20.83 32.89 -31.24
C GLU A 244 -19.44 32.48 -31.74
N GLY A 245 -19.15 32.81 -33.00
CA GLY A 245 -17.86 32.58 -33.63
C GLY A 245 -17.14 33.89 -33.90
N GLU A 246 -15.89 34.01 -33.45
CA GLU A 246 -15.05 35.17 -33.74
C GLU A 246 -13.94 34.75 -34.72
N SER A 247 -13.88 35.42 -35.88
CA SER A 247 -12.73 35.30 -36.79
C SER A 247 -11.87 36.55 -36.69
N VAL A 248 -10.58 36.37 -36.43
CA VAL A 248 -9.61 37.45 -36.53
C VAL A 248 -9.13 37.49 -37.99
N ALA A 249 -9.33 38.63 -38.66
CA ALA A 249 -8.92 38.78 -40.06
C ALA A 249 -7.41 38.50 -40.24
N GLY A 250 -7.08 37.41 -40.94
CA GLY A 250 -5.70 36.98 -41.21
C GLY A 250 -5.15 35.87 -40.29
N ALA A 251 -5.93 35.35 -39.35
CA ALA A 251 -5.58 34.15 -38.59
C ALA A 251 -6.02 32.87 -39.33
N ASN A 252 -5.27 31.78 -39.16
CA ASN A 252 -5.65 30.45 -39.66
C ASN A 252 -6.61 29.71 -38.71
N ASP A 253 -6.83 30.26 -37.51
CA ASP A 253 -7.59 29.62 -36.44
C ASP A 253 -8.91 30.37 -36.20
N PHE A 254 -9.96 29.61 -35.88
CA PHE A 254 -11.31 30.11 -35.62
C PHE A 254 -11.79 29.55 -34.29
N SER A 255 -12.17 30.42 -33.34
CA SER A 255 -12.66 30.01 -32.02
C SER A 255 -14.17 30.15 -31.95
N VAL A 256 -14.86 29.08 -31.56
CA VAL A 256 -16.31 29.05 -31.36
C VAL A 256 -16.60 28.89 -29.88
N THR A 257 -17.49 29.74 -29.34
CA THR A 257 -18.03 29.59 -27.99
C THR A 257 -19.47 29.11 -28.06
N VAL A 258 -19.77 28.00 -27.37
CA VAL A 258 -21.14 27.46 -27.26
C VAL A 258 -21.70 27.85 -25.92
N THR A 259 -22.83 28.53 -25.92
CA THR A 259 -23.61 28.77 -24.70
C THR A 259 -24.91 28.00 -24.79
N ALA A 260 -25.03 26.92 -24.03
CA ALA A 260 -26.32 26.22 -23.88
C ALA A 260 -27.01 26.64 -22.58
N THR A 261 -28.28 27.01 -22.69
CA THR A 261 -29.14 27.30 -21.53
C THR A 261 -30.19 26.21 -21.37
N HIS A 262 -30.52 25.88 -20.11
CA HIS A 262 -31.48 24.83 -19.73
C HIS A 262 -31.05 23.37 -20.06
N VAL A 263 -29.74 23.08 -20.00
CA VAL A 263 -29.20 21.71 -20.20
C VAL A 263 -29.70 20.75 -19.08
N PRO A 264 -30.26 19.58 -19.41
CA PRO A 264 -30.71 18.60 -18.41
C PRO A 264 -29.53 17.95 -17.68
N ALA A 265 -29.77 17.36 -16.50
CA ALA A 265 -28.73 16.83 -15.59
C ALA A 265 -27.82 15.72 -16.17
N GLY A 266 -28.15 15.16 -17.35
CA GLY A 266 -27.33 14.19 -18.08
C GLY A 266 -26.90 14.66 -19.48
N GLY A 267 -27.05 15.94 -19.82
CA GLY A 267 -26.65 16.48 -21.11
C GLY A 267 -25.15 16.81 -21.15
N SER A 268 -24.46 16.33 -22.18
CA SER A 268 -23.06 16.66 -22.48
C SER A 268 -22.96 17.35 -23.83
N PHE A 269 -21.95 18.20 -24.01
CA PHE A 269 -21.60 18.72 -25.33
C PHE A 269 -20.83 17.66 -26.11
N VAL A 270 -21.25 17.40 -27.34
CA VAL A 270 -20.51 16.60 -28.32
C VAL A 270 -20.18 17.51 -29.48
N TRP A 271 -18.91 17.57 -29.84
CA TRP A 271 -18.43 18.37 -30.95
C TRP A 271 -18.29 17.47 -32.17
N GLU A 272 -18.86 17.90 -33.30
CA GLU A 272 -18.85 17.15 -34.55
C GLU A 272 -18.49 18.09 -35.71
N GLU A 273 -17.70 17.58 -36.65
CA GLU A 273 -17.28 18.26 -37.88
C GLU A 273 -17.72 17.44 -39.10
N ALA A 274 -18.04 18.14 -40.19
CA ALA A 274 -18.33 17.52 -41.48
C ALA A 274 -17.76 18.37 -42.62
N ALA A 275 -17.27 17.71 -43.67
CA ALA A 275 -16.79 18.39 -44.89
C ALA A 275 -17.94 19.02 -45.71
N THR A 276 -19.20 18.64 -45.45
CA THR A 276 -20.39 19.20 -46.09
C THR A 276 -21.53 19.35 -45.08
N PRO A 277 -22.48 20.28 -45.29
CA PRO A 277 -23.64 20.45 -44.40
C PRO A 277 -24.53 19.20 -44.29
N ASP A 278 -24.42 18.27 -45.23
CA ASP A 278 -25.22 17.04 -45.27
C ASP A 278 -24.46 15.84 -44.65
N GLY A 279 -23.26 16.04 -44.10
CA GLY A 279 -22.43 15.01 -43.49
C GLY A 279 -21.46 14.30 -44.45
N PRO A 280 -20.87 13.16 -44.05
CA PRO A 280 -21.00 12.53 -42.73
C PRO A 280 -20.34 13.38 -41.63
N TRP A 281 -21.00 13.42 -40.47
CA TRP A 281 -20.53 14.11 -39.27
C TRP A 281 -19.65 13.16 -38.45
N GLY A 282 -18.49 13.64 -37.98
CA GLY A 282 -17.53 12.89 -37.17
C GLY A 282 -16.92 13.76 -36.08
N VAL A 283 -16.24 13.16 -35.11
CA VAL A 283 -15.56 13.92 -34.04
C VAL A 283 -14.34 14.66 -34.65
N PRO A 284 -14.09 15.93 -34.31
CA PRO A 284 -12.89 16.64 -34.75
C PRO A 284 -11.62 15.88 -34.36
N ASP A 285 -10.61 15.85 -35.23
CA ASP A 285 -9.41 14.98 -35.13
C ASP A 285 -8.43 15.29 -33.97
N ASP A 286 -8.85 16.03 -32.93
CA ASP A 286 -8.00 16.47 -31.81
C ASP A 286 -8.36 15.81 -30.46
N GLU A 287 -8.56 14.48 -30.43
CA GLU A 287 -8.52 13.69 -29.18
C GLU A 287 -7.08 13.36 -28.72
N GLU A 288 -6.17 14.34 -28.71
CA GLU A 288 -4.96 14.30 -27.88
C GLU A 288 -4.75 15.62 -27.14
N GLY A 289 -5.68 15.97 -26.25
CA GLY A 289 -5.56 17.21 -25.48
C GLY A 289 -6.63 17.45 -24.44
N VAL A 290 -6.95 16.47 -23.59
CA VAL A 290 -7.79 16.69 -22.40
C VAL A 290 -7.10 17.70 -21.46
N PRO A 291 -7.67 18.90 -21.19
CA PRO A 291 -7.28 19.69 -20.05
C PRO A 291 -8.23 19.36 -18.90
N GLY A 292 -7.71 18.65 -17.90
CA GLY A 292 -8.11 18.75 -16.49
C GLY A 292 -9.56 18.39 -16.14
N SER A 293 -9.71 17.28 -15.41
CA SER A 293 -10.82 17.09 -14.47
C SER A 293 -11.10 18.38 -13.67
N PRO A 294 -12.37 18.73 -13.39
CA PRO A 294 -12.66 19.88 -12.56
C PRO A 294 -12.12 19.62 -11.14
N VAL A 295 -11.23 20.49 -10.71
CA VAL A 295 -10.80 20.64 -9.32
C VAL A 295 -12.04 20.88 -8.48
N SER A 296 -12.31 19.98 -7.53
CA SER A 296 -13.21 20.25 -6.41
C SER A 296 -12.60 21.36 -5.56
N GLY A 297 -13.24 22.52 -5.55
CA GLY A 297 -13.08 23.57 -4.54
C GLY A 297 -14.28 23.55 -3.59
#